data_AF-A0A2U2X780-F1
#
_entry.id   AF-A0A2U2X780-F1
#
_cell.length_a   1.000
_cell.length_b   1.000
_cell.length_c   1.000
_cell.angle_alpha   90.00
_cell.angle_beta   90.00
_cell.angle_gamma   90.00
#
_symmetry.space_group_name_H-M   'P 1'
#
loop_
_entity.id
_entity.type
_entity.pdbx_description
1 polymer ?
#
loop_
_entity_poly.entity_id
_entity_poly.type
_entity_poly.pdbx_seq_one_letter_code
_entity_poly.pdbx_strand_id
1 'polypeptide(L)'
;MFSDKFFMAVSDKTFDELTPKKRIAYNKRLNKCISKDPNNPSYTKLGKFASGTFMNKYYSLGKNGARDLRNIRIQYSKDLNEYKNNHQLSLQEVYNINGRKKKDYIKLTSSEYSEIEKEFKIAHKRAAEKELNKKLDVILAMNNSMNTLSKADYFLRSNSNISSKVDYRVKGEIQNKLNQKKETVLKVLLDEERADYNNNVSLQSDPLAFKNYIKQKEQKYNNYANSTSVRAFMDNLGEYRYNYLIKHKDNFISEVEATKNKNEIKIVEEKYLYGTDRRDTKLFFNLIKNQEARLALLKKQAEELQKQKEAEELRAMMSETTETGEPTSLQMLWALQYQVSLKNRKFEKNDKNTEYNETDNILSMIVKLQNNVNKGARLKITYFKKFSCSKSNKPGFICDYAIDRKVSGGILENDFYKTLLNNSEDNDYADIETSRFSKVGDIWKLVEKL
;
A
#
# COMPACT_ATOMS: atom_id res chain seq x y z
N MET A 1 -15.93 55.16 55.68
CA MET A 1 -16.69 54.77 56.87
C MET A 1 -16.82 55.93 57.88
N PHE A 2 -17.40 57.06 57.48
CA PHE A 2 -18.29 57.77 58.39
C PHE A 2 -19.68 57.29 57.97
N SER A 3 -20.41 56.67 58.88
CA SER A 3 -21.68 56.04 58.52
C SER A 3 -22.65 57.10 58.03
N ASP A 4 -23.28 56.83 56.88
CA ASP A 4 -24.41 57.62 56.38
C ASP A 4 -25.50 57.84 57.45
N LYS A 5 -25.52 57.03 58.52
CA LYS A 5 -26.33 57.22 59.73
C LYS A 5 -26.29 58.66 60.31
N PHE A 6 -25.16 59.36 60.27
CA PHE A 6 -25.10 60.75 60.77
C PHE A 6 -25.41 61.79 59.69
N PHE A 7 -25.29 61.42 58.41
CA PHE A 7 -25.50 62.31 57.27
C PHE A 7 -26.96 62.34 56.81
N MET A 8 -27.64 61.20 56.90
CA MET A 8 -29.07 61.01 56.58
C MET A 8 -30.00 61.83 57.49
N ALA A 9 -29.57 62.21 58.69
CA ALA A 9 -30.38 63.00 59.62
C ALA A 9 -30.57 64.47 59.16
N VAL A 10 -29.84 64.90 58.13
CA VAL A 10 -29.72 66.30 57.71
C VAL A 10 -29.63 66.48 56.19
N SER A 11 -29.71 65.38 55.43
CA SER A 11 -29.67 65.36 53.97
C SER A 11 -30.31 64.08 53.42
N ASP A 12 -31.22 64.22 52.46
CA ASP A 12 -31.95 63.11 51.80
C ASP A 12 -31.07 62.33 50.80
N LYS A 13 -29.80 62.72 50.65
CA LYS A 13 -28.80 62.12 49.77
C LYS A 13 -27.64 61.62 50.61
N THR A 14 -26.92 60.60 50.12
CA THR A 14 -25.67 60.15 50.77
C THR A 14 -24.54 61.15 50.52
N PHE A 15 -23.50 61.16 51.36
CA PHE A 15 -22.41 62.15 51.23
C PHE A 15 -21.71 62.03 49.88
N ASP A 16 -21.68 60.82 49.34
CA ASP A 16 -21.09 60.49 48.05
C ASP A 16 -21.93 60.90 46.84
N GLU A 17 -23.22 61.17 47.02
CA GLU A 17 -24.11 61.71 45.98
C GLU A 17 -24.07 63.24 45.87
N LEU A 18 -23.44 63.92 46.84
CA LEU A 18 -23.29 65.36 46.75
C LEU A 18 -22.21 65.76 45.73
N THR A 19 -22.51 66.77 44.91
CA THR A 19 -21.49 67.45 44.08
C THR A 19 -20.38 68.05 44.96
N PRO A 20 -19.14 68.18 44.47
CA PRO A 20 -18.02 68.72 45.25
C PRO A 20 -18.30 70.08 45.89
N LYS A 21 -18.98 70.98 45.16
CA LYS A 21 -19.37 72.32 45.65
C LYS A 21 -20.36 72.23 46.82
N LYS A 22 -21.32 71.30 46.76
CA LYS A 22 -22.29 71.05 47.84
C LYS A 22 -21.63 70.42 49.07
N ARG A 23 -20.67 69.50 48.88
CA ARG A 23 -19.88 68.94 50.00
C ARG A 23 -19.09 70.02 50.75
N ILE A 24 -18.45 70.93 50.02
CA ILE A 24 -17.69 72.05 50.61
C ILE A 24 -18.61 73.01 51.37
N ALA A 25 -19.76 73.36 50.79
CA ALA A 25 -20.75 74.21 51.46
C ALA A 25 -21.32 73.56 52.73
N TYR A 26 -21.56 72.25 52.69
CA TYR A 26 -22.04 71.49 53.84
C TYR A 26 -21.02 71.42 54.97
N ASN A 27 -19.75 71.10 54.65
CA ASN A 27 -18.68 71.11 55.66
C ASN A 27 -18.45 72.50 56.27
N LYS A 28 -18.58 73.58 55.48
CA LYS A 28 -18.56 74.95 56.02
C LYS A 28 -19.70 75.19 57.01
N ARG A 29 -20.92 74.69 56.71
CA ARG A 29 -22.07 74.78 57.62
C ARG A 29 -21.86 73.99 58.91
N LEU A 30 -21.36 72.75 58.80
CA LEU A 30 -21.12 71.87 59.95
C LEU A 30 -20.06 72.45 60.89
N ASN A 31 -18.96 72.99 60.33
CA ASN A 31 -17.95 73.71 61.09
C ASN A 31 -18.50 74.98 61.76
N LYS A 32 -19.45 75.67 61.10
CA LYS A 32 -20.11 76.85 61.66
C LYS A 32 -21.02 76.48 62.84
N CYS A 33 -21.69 75.33 62.78
CA CYS A 33 -22.49 74.80 63.90
C CYS A 33 -21.60 74.38 65.08
N ILE A 34 -20.42 73.79 64.83
CA ILE A 34 -19.44 73.44 65.87
C ILE A 34 -18.87 74.69 66.56
N SER A 35 -18.78 75.82 65.86
CA SER A 35 -18.15 77.05 66.38
C SER A 35 -19.05 77.94 67.26
N LYS A 36 -20.33 77.61 67.46
CA LYS A 36 -21.30 78.55 68.05
C LYS A 36 -21.65 78.35 69.53
N ASP A 37 -21.09 77.37 70.22
CA ASP A 37 -21.23 77.26 71.68
C ASP A 37 -19.99 76.60 72.34
N PRO A 38 -19.07 77.40 72.92
CA PRO A 38 -17.87 76.89 73.58
C PRO A 38 -18.13 76.04 74.83
N ASN A 39 -19.33 76.10 75.41
CA ASN A 39 -19.62 75.56 76.74
C ASN A 39 -20.46 74.29 76.74
N ASN A 40 -20.78 73.72 75.57
CA ASN A 40 -21.51 72.46 75.48
C ASN A 40 -20.56 71.23 75.55
N PRO A 41 -20.60 70.41 76.61
CA PRO A 41 -19.65 69.31 76.84
C PRO A 41 -19.75 68.17 75.81
N SER A 42 -20.85 68.07 75.05
CA SER A 42 -20.96 67.14 73.93
C SER A 42 -20.13 67.57 72.71
N TYR A 43 -19.87 68.88 72.55
CA TYR A 43 -19.11 69.46 71.44
C TYR A 43 -17.60 69.45 71.66
N THR A 44 -17.11 69.40 72.90
CA THR A 44 -15.66 69.31 73.17
C THR A 44 -15.10 67.91 72.88
N LYS A 45 -15.92 66.85 73.03
CA LYS A 45 -15.56 65.49 72.58
C LYS A 45 -15.60 65.35 71.06
N LEU A 46 -16.60 65.92 70.39
CA LEU A 46 -16.69 65.97 68.91
C LEU A 46 -15.65 66.92 68.28
N GLY A 47 -15.36 68.05 68.92
CA GLY A 47 -14.40 69.07 68.48
C GLY A 47 -12.95 68.65 68.64
N LYS A 48 -12.61 67.84 69.67
CA LYS A 48 -11.28 67.19 69.77
C LYS A 48 -11.13 66.00 68.83
N PHE A 49 -12.22 65.35 68.43
CA PHE A 49 -12.21 64.35 67.35
C PHE A 49 -12.08 65.01 65.95
N ALA A 50 -12.66 66.20 65.78
CA ALA A 50 -12.62 66.99 64.55
C ALA A 50 -11.40 67.93 64.44
N SER A 51 -10.64 68.13 65.52
CA SER A 51 -9.49 69.03 65.53
C SER A 51 -8.35 68.47 64.69
N GLY A 52 -8.13 69.11 63.54
CA GLY A 52 -6.84 69.26 62.90
C GLY A 52 -6.20 67.99 62.35
N THR A 53 -5.63 67.14 63.18
CA THR A 53 -4.71 66.07 62.77
C THR A 53 -5.42 64.82 62.27
N PHE A 54 -6.51 64.38 62.91
CA PHE A 54 -7.27 63.22 62.45
C PHE A 54 -8.05 63.57 61.18
N MET A 55 -8.79 64.69 61.19
CA MET A 55 -9.49 65.18 60.01
C MET A 55 -8.54 65.55 58.87
N ASN A 56 -7.36 66.19 59.08
CA ASN A 56 -6.42 66.43 57.97
C ASN A 56 -5.74 65.17 57.46
N LYS A 57 -5.51 64.14 58.29
CA LYS A 57 -4.98 62.86 57.83
C LYS A 57 -6.02 62.10 57.02
N TYR A 58 -7.30 62.11 57.43
CA TYR A 58 -8.42 61.54 56.65
C TYR A 58 -8.84 62.39 55.46
N TYR A 59 -8.70 63.72 55.52
CA TYR A 59 -8.89 64.62 54.37
C TYR A 59 -7.72 64.52 53.41
N SER A 60 -6.48 64.36 53.85
CA SER A 60 -5.34 64.17 52.95
C SER A 60 -5.36 62.77 52.35
N LEU A 61 -5.68 61.73 53.14
CA LEU A 61 -5.98 60.38 52.64
C LEU A 61 -7.21 60.38 51.71
N GLY A 62 -8.23 61.18 52.00
CA GLY A 62 -9.44 61.32 51.20
C GLY A 62 -9.28 62.21 49.97
N LYS A 63 -8.39 63.21 50.00
CA LYS A 63 -8.07 64.13 48.90
C LYS A 63 -7.05 63.50 47.96
N ASN A 64 -6.09 62.76 48.50
CA ASN A 64 -5.21 61.88 47.72
C ASN A 64 -6.03 60.71 47.15
N GLY A 65 -6.86 60.05 47.96
CA GLY A 65 -7.78 59.01 47.49
C GLY A 65 -8.79 59.49 46.43
N ALA A 66 -9.33 60.71 46.56
CA ALA A 66 -10.20 61.31 45.54
C ALA A 66 -9.44 61.76 44.29
N ARG A 67 -8.19 62.22 44.43
CA ARG A 67 -7.31 62.53 43.29
C ARG A 67 -6.91 61.26 42.55
N ASP A 68 -6.57 60.21 43.27
CA ASP A 68 -6.25 58.89 42.75
C ASP A 68 -7.47 58.30 42.05
N LEU A 69 -8.66 58.33 42.67
CA LEU A 69 -9.90 57.89 42.04
C LEU A 69 -10.23 58.71 40.79
N ARG A 70 -9.99 60.03 40.80
CA ARG A 70 -10.15 60.88 39.61
C ARG A 70 -9.19 60.49 38.49
N ASN A 71 -7.93 60.24 38.81
CA ASN A 71 -6.94 59.78 37.83
C ASN A 71 -7.32 58.40 37.26
N ILE A 72 -7.79 57.49 38.11
CA ILE A 72 -8.31 56.17 37.70
C ILE A 72 -9.50 56.36 36.76
N ARG A 73 -10.46 57.24 37.06
CA ARG A 73 -11.61 57.53 36.19
C ARG A 73 -11.23 58.17 34.86
N ILE A 74 -10.20 59.03 34.82
CA ILE A 74 -9.66 59.58 33.58
C ILE A 74 -9.07 58.45 32.72
N GLN A 75 -8.26 57.57 33.31
CA GLN A 75 -7.67 56.45 32.58
C GLN A 75 -8.72 55.43 32.15
N TYR A 76 -9.70 55.14 33.00
CA TYR A 76 -10.88 54.33 32.68
C TYR A 76 -11.62 54.88 31.46
N SER A 77 -11.88 56.18 31.42
CA SER A 77 -12.60 56.79 30.30
C SER A 77 -11.81 56.69 28.99
N LYS A 78 -10.47 56.82 29.06
CA LYS A 78 -9.58 56.63 27.90
C LYS A 78 -9.61 55.17 27.42
N ASP A 79 -9.37 54.22 28.32
CA ASP A 79 -9.34 52.79 28.01
C ASP A 79 -10.72 52.29 27.51
N LEU A 80 -11.82 52.80 28.08
CA LEU A 80 -13.18 52.51 27.62
C LEU A 80 -13.44 53.05 26.22
N ASN A 81 -12.99 54.28 25.94
CA ASN A 81 -13.07 54.85 24.60
C ASN A 81 -12.20 54.09 23.60
N GLU A 82 -11.03 53.59 24.01
CA GLU A 82 -10.21 52.71 23.16
C GLU A 82 -10.98 51.44 22.81
N TYR A 83 -11.61 50.76 23.78
CA TYR A 83 -12.40 49.57 23.46
C TYR A 83 -13.62 49.84 22.57
N LYS A 84 -14.34 50.94 22.81
CA LYS A 84 -15.56 51.27 22.07
C LYS A 84 -15.27 51.77 20.65
N ASN A 85 -14.25 52.62 20.50
CA ASN A 85 -14.04 53.40 19.29
C ASN A 85 -12.83 52.93 18.46
N ASN A 86 -11.86 52.22 19.06
CA ASN A 86 -10.70 51.74 18.33
C ASN A 86 -10.86 50.27 17.95
N HIS A 87 -11.38 50.03 16.74
CA HIS A 87 -11.51 48.69 16.16
C HIS A 87 -10.16 48.01 15.86
N GLN A 88 -9.03 48.70 16.02
CA GLN A 88 -7.71 48.19 15.61
C GLN A 88 -6.81 47.70 16.74
N LEU A 89 -7.26 47.73 18.00
CA LEU A 89 -6.46 47.29 19.15
C LEU A 89 -5.84 45.90 18.91
N SER A 90 -4.53 45.83 19.15
CA SER A 90 -3.78 44.58 19.18
C SER A 90 -4.13 43.76 20.42
N LEU A 91 -3.87 42.46 20.36
CA LEU A 91 -4.12 41.57 21.48
C LEU A 91 -3.29 41.96 22.73
N GLN A 92 -2.08 42.48 22.53
CA GLN A 92 -1.22 42.96 23.61
C GLN A 92 -1.79 44.22 24.28
N GLU A 93 -2.32 45.17 23.52
CA GLU A 93 -2.96 46.37 24.07
C GLU A 93 -4.18 46.01 24.92
N VAL A 94 -5.02 45.10 24.43
CA VAL A 94 -6.16 44.57 25.18
C VAL A 94 -5.71 43.90 26.49
N TYR A 95 -4.60 43.16 26.48
CA TYR A 95 -4.04 42.58 27.70
C TYR A 95 -3.48 43.63 28.68
N ASN A 96 -2.82 44.67 28.17
CA ASN A 96 -2.30 45.75 28.98
C ASN A 96 -3.43 46.50 29.70
N ILE A 97 -4.52 46.81 28.99
CA ILE A 97 -5.72 47.44 29.58
C ILE A 97 -6.38 46.49 30.60
N ASN A 98 -6.48 45.19 30.30
CA ASN A 98 -7.01 44.20 31.25
C ASN A 98 -6.17 44.09 32.53
N GLY A 99 -4.85 44.23 32.42
CA GLY A 99 -3.94 44.31 33.57
C GLY A 99 -4.24 45.51 34.46
N ARG A 100 -4.43 46.70 33.86
CA ARG A 100 -4.88 47.91 34.57
C ARG A 100 -6.26 47.72 35.20
N LYS A 101 -7.20 47.11 34.48
CA LYS A 101 -8.56 46.82 34.99
C LYS A 101 -8.52 46.02 36.29
N LYS A 102 -7.73 44.94 36.33
CA LYS A 102 -7.60 44.07 37.52
C LYS A 102 -6.97 44.78 38.72
N LYS A 103 -6.09 45.77 38.48
CA LYS A 103 -5.33 46.45 39.54
C LYS A 103 -6.01 47.72 40.04
N ASP A 104 -6.46 48.57 39.12
CA ASP A 104 -6.86 49.95 39.40
C ASP A 104 -8.37 50.14 39.31
N TYR A 105 -9.05 49.50 38.35
CA TYR A 105 -10.49 49.70 38.12
C TYR A 105 -11.38 48.96 39.11
N ILE A 106 -10.83 48.03 39.89
CA ILE A 106 -11.55 47.39 41.00
C ILE A 106 -12.02 48.39 42.08
N LYS A 107 -11.43 49.59 42.10
CA LYS A 107 -11.79 50.69 43.02
C LYS A 107 -12.96 51.54 42.51
N LEU A 108 -13.42 51.32 41.27
CA LEU A 108 -14.57 52.03 40.68
C LEU A 108 -15.90 51.44 41.17
N THR A 109 -17.02 52.08 40.80
CA THR A 109 -18.34 51.51 41.12
C THR A 109 -18.57 50.19 40.37
N SER A 110 -19.46 49.36 40.89
CA SER A 110 -19.82 48.08 40.25
C SER A 110 -20.34 48.25 38.82
N SER A 111 -21.05 49.35 38.54
CA SER A 111 -21.53 49.66 37.18
C SER A 111 -20.38 50.03 36.23
N GLU A 112 -19.47 50.92 36.65
CA GLU A 112 -18.28 51.31 35.89
C GLU A 112 -17.42 50.07 35.56
N TYR A 113 -17.18 49.23 36.56
CA TYR A 113 -16.40 47.99 36.39
C TYR A 113 -17.07 46.98 35.45
N SER A 114 -18.40 46.80 35.56
CA SER A 114 -19.17 45.90 34.70
C SER A 114 -19.14 46.36 33.24
N GLU A 115 -19.22 47.67 32.99
CA GLU A 115 -19.17 48.22 31.64
C GLU A 115 -17.83 47.94 30.95
N ILE A 116 -16.70 48.21 31.61
CA ILE A 116 -15.39 47.95 31.02
C ILE A 116 -15.09 46.45 30.90
N GLU A 117 -15.65 45.61 31.77
CA GLU A 117 -15.58 44.15 31.64
C GLU A 117 -16.29 43.67 30.37
N LYS A 118 -17.48 44.22 30.08
CA LYS A 118 -18.24 43.90 28.86
C LYS A 118 -17.47 44.33 27.61
N GLU A 119 -16.97 45.56 27.58
CA GLU A 119 -16.20 46.08 26.43
C GLU A 119 -14.88 45.33 26.24
N PHE A 120 -14.19 44.95 27.33
CA PHE A 120 -13.01 44.09 27.27
C PHE A 120 -13.31 42.77 26.56
N LYS A 121 -14.41 42.09 26.91
CA LYS A 121 -14.76 40.81 26.27
C LYS A 121 -14.99 40.97 24.76
N ILE A 122 -15.63 42.06 24.33
CA ILE A 122 -15.86 42.34 22.91
C ILE A 122 -14.54 42.65 22.20
N ALA A 123 -13.74 43.56 22.75
CA ALA A 123 -12.44 43.94 22.18
C ALA A 123 -11.46 42.77 22.12
N HIS A 124 -11.46 41.90 23.14
CA HIS A 124 -10.60 40.72 23.21
C HIS A 124 -10.91 39.70 22.11
N LYS A 125 -12.20 39.45 21.83
CA LYS A 125 -12.62 38.60 20.70
C LYS A 125 -12.16 39.17 19.36
N ARG A 126 -12.39 40.46 19.12
CA ARG A 126 -12.00 41.15 17.88
C ARG A 126 -10.48 41.15 17.67
N ALA A 127 -9.71 41.44 18.72
CA ALA A 127 -8.25 41.43 18.66
C ALA A 127 -7.71 40.01 18.44
N ALA A 128 -8.32 38.99 19.06
CA ALA A 128 -7.95 37.59 18.84
C ALA A 128 -8.25 37.13 17.41
N GLU A 129 -9.40 37.52 16.86
CA GLU A 129 -9.76 37.27 15.46
C GLU A 129 -8.77 37.94 14.50
N LYS A 130 -8.45 39.22 14.70
CA LYS A 130 -7.47 39.96 13.89
C LYS A 130 -6.10 39.29 13.89
N GLU A 131 -5.60 38.91 15.07
CA GLU A 131 -4.32 38.23 15.20
C GLU A 131 -4.34 36.85 14.53
N LEU A 132 -5.44 36.10 14.67
CA LEU A 132 -5.60 34.81 14.02
C LEU A 132 -5.65 34.95 12.49
N ASN A 133 -6.38 35.94 11.96
CA ASN A 133 -6.40 36.23 10.52
C ASN A 133 -5.02 36.64 9.99
N LYS A 134 -4.28 37.48 10.71
CA LYS A 134 -2.90 37.84 10.33
C LYS A 134 -2.01 36.60 10.20
N LYS A 135 -2.14 35.63 11.11
CA LYS A 135 -1.42 34.36 11.03
C LYS A 135 -1.92 33.46 9.91
N LEU A 136 -3.22 33.48 9.61
CA LEU A 136 -3.81 32.77 8.48
C LEU A 136 -3.24 33.30 7.16
N ASP A 137 -3.16 34.62 6.99
CA ASP A 137 -2.66 35.26 5.77
C ASP A 137 -1.24 34.82 5.43
N VAL A 138 -0.39 34.61 6.45
CA VAL A 138 0.96 34.04 6.26
C VAL A 138 0.88 32.67 5.60
N ILE A 139 -0.01 31.78 6.06
CA ILE A 139 -0.17 30.44 5.47
C ILE A 139 -0.76 30.51 4.06
N LEU A 140 -1.74 31.40 3.84
CA LEU A 140 -2.37 31.56 2.53
C LEU A 140 -1.35 32.04 1.48
N ALA A 141 -0.42 32.92 1.87
CA ALA A 141 0.65 33.44 1.03
C ALA A 141 1.84 32.49 0.84
N MET A 142 1.98 31.44 1.65
CA MET A 142 3.08 30.47 1.49
C MET A 142 2.98 29.71 0.16
N ASN A 143 4.14 29.36 -0.41
CA ASN A 143 4.26 28.52 -1.60
C ASN A 143 3.53 27.18 -1.42
N ASN A 144 3.06 26.60 -2.52
CA ASN A 144 2.33 25.35 -2.50
C ASN A 144 3.27 24.17 -2.30
N SER A 145 3.45 23.75 -1.04
CA SER A 145 4.38 22.69 -0.64
C SER A 145 3.81 21.82 0.49
N MET A 146 4.40 20.65 0.72
CA MET A 146 4.03 19.78 1.85
C MET A 146 4.14 20.48 3.21
N ASN A 147 5.10 21.39 3.39
CA ASN A 147 5.22 22.19 4.61
C ASN A 147 3.98 23.09 4.81
N THR A 148 3.52 23.73 3.73
CA THR A 148 2.31 24.57 3.76
C THR A 148 1.06 23.75 4.07
N LEU A 149 0.94 22.56 3.47
CA LEU A 149 -0.15 21.63 3.74
C LEU A 149 -0.19 21.23 5.22
N SER A 150 0.97 20.83 5.78
CA SER A 150 1.11 20.51 7.21
C SER A 150 0.73 21.70 8.10
N LYS A 151 1.27 22.90 7.84
CA LYS A 151 0.91 24.10 8.61
C LYS A 151 -0.59 24.42 8.54
N ALA A 152 -1.23 24.21 7.40
CA ALA A 152 -2.67 24.41 7.24
C ALA A 152 -3.49 23.38 8.05
N ASP A 153 -3.07 22.12 8.10
CA ASP A 153 -3.73 21.08 8.90
C ASP A 153 -3.64 21.34 10.41
N TYR A 154 -2.50 21.86 10.88
CA TYR A 154 -2.28 22.11 12.30
C TYR A 154 -2.64 23.55 12.73
N PHE A 155 -3.03 24.45 11.83
CA PHE A 155 -3.16 25.88 12.11
C PHE A 155 -3.95 26.22 13.38
N LEU A 156 -5.17 25.70 13.51
CA LEU A 156 -6.03 25.98 14.66
C LEU A 156 -5.49 25.35 15.95
N ARG A 157 -4.86 24.18 15.86
CA ARG A 157 -4.24 23.50 17.01
C ARG A 157 -3.02 24.26 17.50
N SER A 158 -2.13 24.68 16.59
CA SER A 158 -0.95 25.48 16.90
C SER A 158 -1.30 26.87 17.44
N ASN A 159 -2.52 27.36 17.16
CA ASN A 159 -3.03 28.63 17.67
C ASN A 159 -4.19 28.45 18.66
N SER A 160 -4.24 27.33 19.38
CA SER A 160 -5.33 26.95 20.29
C SER A 160 -5.69 28.07 21.28
N ASN A 161 -4.68 28.69 21.89
CA ASN A 161 -4.84 29.78 22.86
C ASN A 161 -5.54 31.03 22.33
N ILE A 162 -5.38 31.34 21.03
CA ILE A 162 -6.03 32.49 20.40
C ILE A 162 -7.40 32.03 19.87
N SER A 163 -7.43 30.88 19.21
CA SER A 163 -8.66 30.31 18.65
C SER A 163 -9.75 30.11 19.71
N SER A 164 -9.43 29.72 20.95
CA SER A 164 -10.43 29.53 22.01
C SER A 164 -11.23 30.79 22.35
N LYS A 165 -10.71 31.97 22.01
CA LYS A 165 -11.35 33.28 22.24
C LYS A 165 -12.16 33.78 21.05
N VAL A 166 -12.08 33.09 19.91
CA VAL A 166 -12.75 33.49 18.66
C VAL A 166 -14.10 32.77 18.53
N ASP A 167 -15.09 33.46 17.99
CA ASP A 167 -16.43 32.92 17.78
C ASP A 167 -16.43 31.76 16.76
N TYR A 168 -17.37 30.82 16.94
CA TYR A 168 -17.45 29.61 16.13
C TYR A 168 -17.61 29.91 14.63
N ARG A 169 -18.40 30.94 14.28
CA ARG A 169 -18.60 31.36 12.87
C ARG A 169 -17.28 31.72 12.20
N VAL A 170 -16.47 32.55 12.84
CA VAL A 170 -15.15 32.98 12.33
C VAL A 170 -14.21 31.77 12.21
N LYS A 171 -14.23 30.83 13.16
CA LYS A 171 -13.48 29.58 13.03
C LYS A 171 -13.91 28.78 11.81
N GLY A 172 -15.21 28.71 11.53
CA GLY A 172 -15.75 28.07 10.33
C GLY A 172 -15.23 28.73 9.05
N GLU A 173 -15.24 30.06 8.98
CA GLU A 173 -14.71 30.83 7.85
C GLU A 173 -13.20 30.59 7.66
N ILE A 174 -12.42 30.57 8.74
CA ILE A 174 -10.99 30.24 8.73
C ILE A 174 -10.77 28.81 8.26
N GLN A 175 -11.54 27.85 8.77
CA GLN A 175 -11.44 26.44 8.36
C GLN A 175 -11.74 26.26 6.87
N ASN A 176 -12.72 27.01 6.35
CA ASN A 176 -13.04 27.00 4.92
C ASN A 176 -11.88 27.52 4.07
N LYS A 177 -11.28 28.66 4.45
CA LYS A 177 -10.09 29.21 3.77
C LYS A 177 -8.90 28.24 3.81
N LEU A 178 -8.66 27.60 4.96
CA LEU A 178 -7.63 26.57 5.10
C LEU A 178 -7.91 25.38 4.19
N ASN A 179 -9.14 24.87 4.16
CA ASN A 179 -9.51 23.74 3.28
C ASN A 179 -9.30 24.10 1.79
N GLN A 180 -9.69 25.31 1.36
CA GLN A 180 -9.42 25.79 0.00
C GLN A 180 -7.93 25.86 -0.31
N LYS A 181 -7.12 26.38 0.62
CA LYS A 181 -5.66 26.40 0.47
C LYS A 181 -5.10 24.98 0.38
N LYS A 182 -5.54 24.05 1.23
CA LYS A 182 -5.11 22.65 1.19
C LYS A 182 -5.41 21.99 -0.15
N GLU A 183 -6.61 22.17 -0.69
CA GLU A 183 -6.96 21.67 -2.03
C GLU A 183 -6.06 22.26 -3.11
N THR A 184 -5.77 23.57 -3.05
CA THR A 184 -4.87 24.23 -4.00
C THR A 184 -3.44 23.66 -3.91
N VAL A 185 -2.94 23.47 -2.69
CA VAL A 185 -1.61 22.89 -2.45
C VAL A 185 -1.55 21.45 -2.95
N LEU A 186 -2.56 20.63 -2.63
CA LEU A 186 -2.66 19.25 -3.08
C LEU A 186 -2.68 19.18 -4.61
N LYS A 187 -3.48 20.01 -5.28
CA LYS A 187 -3.53 20.04 -6.74
C LYS A 187 -2.14 20.25 -7.35
N VAL A 188 -1.40 21.27 -6.90
CA VAL A 188 -0.06 21.55 -7.42
C VAL A 188 0.92 20.41 -7.16
N LEU A 189 0.95 19.88 -5.93
CA LEU A 189 1.81 18.75 -5.60
C LEU A 189 1.50 17.54 -6.47
N LEU A 190 0.23 17.23 -6.69
CA LEU A 190 -0.20 16.09 -7.52
C LEU A 190 0.06 16.33 -9.01
N ASP A 191 0.02 17.57 -9.49
CA ASP A 191 0.46 17.94 -10.84
C ASP A 191 1.96 17.68 -11.02
N GLU A 192 2.78 18.03 -10.03
CA GLU A 192 4.22 17.71 -10.02
C GLU A 192 4.45 16.20 -10.01
N GLU A 193 3.70 15.43 -9.21
CA GLU A 193 3.82 13.96 -9.20
C GLU A 193 3.46 13.34 -10.55
N ARG A 194 2.45 13.89 -11.24
CA ARG A 194 2.06 13.44 -12.59
C ARG A 194 3.18 13.73 -13.60
N ALA A 195 3.78 14.91 -13.52
CA ALA A 195 4.89 15.27 -14.37
C ALA A 195 6.12 14.38 -14.12
N ASP A 196 6.42 14.06 -12.86
CA ASP A 196 7.50 13.14 -12.48
C ASP A 196 7.29 11.76 -13.12
N TYR A 197 6.07 11.19 -13.02
CA TYR A 197 5.77 9.91 -13.69
C TYR A 197 5.97 9.95 -15.21
N ASN A 198 5.48 11.01 -15.87
CA ASN A 198 5.54 11.13 -17.32
C ASN A 198 6.97 11.35 -17.84
N ASN A 199 7.84 11.99 -17.05
CA ASN A 199 9.20 12.32 -17.44
C ASN A 199 10.23 11.27 -16.99
N ASN A 200 9.89 10.39 -16.05
CA ASN A 200 10.81 9.40 -15.51
C ASN A 200 10.72 8.06 -16.25
N VAL A 201 11.65 7.86 -17.18
CA VAL A 201 11.73 6.64 -18.01
C VAL A 201 11.81 5.38 -17.15
N SER A 202 12.55 5.40 -16.04
CA SER A 202 12.70 4.24 -15.15
C SER A 202 11.38 3.81 -14.54
N LEU A 203 10.49 4.75 -14.18
CA LEU A 203 9.14 4.42 -13.68
C LEU A 203 8.26 3.77 -14.74
N GLN A 204 8.55 3.98 -16.02
CA GLN A 204 7.79 3.43 -17.14
C GLN A 204 8.38 2.11 -17.68
N SER A 205 9.57 1.73 -17.22
CA SER A 205 10.30 0.55 -17.72
C SER A 205 10.62 -0.50 -16.66
N ASP A 206 10.86 -0.10 -15.40
CA ASP A 206 11.21 -1.02 -14.30
C ASP A 206 9.98 -1.33 -13.41
N PRO A 207 9.55 -2.60 -13.33
CA PRO A 207 8.37 -3.00 -12.54
C PRO A 207 8.51 -2.71 -11.05
N LEU A 208 9.74 -2.84 -10.50
CA LEU A 208 9.97 -2.62 -9.09
C LEU A 208 9.97 -1.13 -8.76
N ALA A 209 10.60 -0.32 -9.62
CA ALA A 209 10.55 1.14 -9.51
C ALA A 209 9.11 1.66 -9.61
N PHE A 210 8.33 1.15 -10.57
CA PHE A 210 6.91 1.49 -10.72
C PHE A 210 6.09 1.12 -9.48
N LYS A 211 6.19 -0.13 -9.00
CA LYS A 211 5.51 -0.60 -7.78
C LYS A 211 5.82 0.28 -6.58
N ASN A 212 7.10 0.59 -6.37
CA ASN A 212 7.54 1.42 -5.25
C ASN A 212 7.02 2.85 -5.36
N TYR A 213 7.05 3.45 -6.55
CA TYR A 213 6.48 4.77 -6.81
C TYR A 213 5.00 4.81 -6.41
N ILE A 214 4.21 3.88 -6.93
CA ILE A 214 2.77 3.80 -6.66
C ILE A 214 2.50 3.70 -5.15
N LYS A 215 3.16 2.75 -4.48
CA LYS A 215 3.02 2.54 -3.03
C LYS A 215 3.39 3.78 -2.23
N GLN A 216 4.48 4.45 -2.60
CA GLN A 216 4.92 5.68 -1.94
C GLN A 216 3.87 6.80 -2.07
N LYS A 217 3.25 6.98 -3.25
CA LYS A 217 2.23 8.03 -3.42
C LYS A 217 0.93 7.71 -2.68
N GLU A 218 0.50 6.45 -2.70
CA GLU A 218 -0.64 6.00 -1.89
C GLU A 218 -0.43 6.30 -0.40
N GLN A 219 0.75 5.94 0.13
CA GLN A 219 1.10 6.22 1.52
C GLN A 219 1.19 7.72 1.82
N LYS A 220 1.84 8.49 0.93
CA LYS A 220 2.05 9.93 1.09
C LYS A 220 0.74 10.70 1.16
N TYR A 221 -0.27 10.31 0.38
CA TYR A 221 -1.54 11.05 0.27
C TYR A 221 -2.73 10.37 0.96
N ASN A 222 -2.53 9.24 1.67
CA ASN A 222 -3.58 8.48 2.35
C ASN A 222 -4.45 9.35 3.29
N ASN A 223 -3.82 10.25 4.06
CA ASN A 223 -4.52 11.13 5.00
C ASN A 223 -5.48 12.11 4.31
N TYR A 224 -5.37 12.25 3.00
CA TYR A 224 -6.16 13.17 2.17
C TYR A 224 -7.08 12.41 1.20
N ALA A 225 -7.37 11.13 1.43
CA ALA A 225 -8.19 10.30 0.53
C ALA A 225 -9.58 10.88 0.22
N ASN A 226 -10.14 11.72 1.09
CA ASN A 226 -11.43 12.37 0.86
C ASN A 226 -11.35 13.64 -0.03
N SER A 227 -10.15 14.17 -0.26
CA SER A 227 -9.91 15.30 -1.15
C SER A 227 -10.31 14.93 -2.59
N THR A 228 -11.00 15.84 -3.28
CA THR A 228 -11.35 15.65 -4.70
C THR A 228 -10.10 15.52 -5.56
N SER A 229 -9.08 16.34 -5.29
CA SER A 229 -7.82 16.33 -6.04
C SER A 229 -7.07 15.00 -5.88
N VAL A 230 -7.03 14.47 -4.65
CA VAL A 230 -6.37 13.19 -4.36
C VAL A 230 -7.14 12.02 -4.97
N ARG A 231 -8.48 12.01 -4.91
CA ARG A 231 -9.29 10.98 -5.57
C ARG A 231 -9.01 10.93 -7.07
N ALA A 232 -9.05 12.08 -7.75
CA ALA A 232 -8.73 12.16 -9.17
C ALA A 232 -7.29 11.68 -9.48
N PHE A 233 -6.34 11.95 -8.58
CA PHE A 233 -4.99 11.43 -8.73
C PHE A 233 -4.90 9.90 -8.53
N MET A 234 -5.63 9.35 -7.56
CA MET A 234 -5.69 7.89 -7.36
C MET A 234 -6.31 7.18 -8.57
N ASP A 235 -7.30 7.79 -9.21
CA ASP A 235 -7.87 7.29 -10.46
C ASP A 235 -6.81 7.29 -11.58
N ASN A 236 -6.02 8.37 -11.72
CA ASN A 236 -4.89 8.40 -12.67
C ASN A 236 -3.84 7.33 -12.36
N LEU A 237 -3.56 7.04 -11.08
CA LEU A 237 -2.66 5.93 -10.72
C LEU A 237 -3.22 4.58 -11.18
N GLY A 238 -4.54 4.41 -11.14
CA GLY A 238 -5.24 3.26 -11.73
C GLY A 238 -4.95 3.13 -13.23
N GLU A 239 -5.09 4.22 -13.98
CA GLU A 239 -4.76 4.25 -15.42
C GLU A 239 -3.28 3.97 -15.68
N TYR A 240 -2.38 4.52 -14.87
CA TYR A 240 -0.94 4.25 -14.98
C TYR A 240 -0.63 2.77 -14.77
N ARG A 241 -1.27 2.13 -13.79
CA ARG A 241 -1.13 0.67 -13.56
C ARG A 241 -1.59 -0.12 -14.77
N TYR A 242 -2.75 0.24 -15.33
CA TYR A 242 -3.30 -0.42 -16.51
C TYR A 242 -2.40 -0.29 -17.74
N ASN A 243 -1.96 0.93 -18.06
CA ASN A 243 -1.08 1.19 -19.19
C ASN A 243 0.30 0.52 -19.03
N TYR A 244 0.84 0.51 -17.80
CA TYR A 244 2.07 -0.20 -17.48
C TYR A 244 1.93 -1.70 -17.76
N LEU A 245 0.84 -2.30 -17.29
CA LEU A 245 0.55 -3.72 -17.49
C LEU A 245 0.47 -4.09 -18.97
N ILE A 246 -0.23 -3.27 -19.78
CA ILE A 246 -0.34 -3.50 -21.23
C ILE A 246 1.04 -3.47 -21.87
N LYS A 247 1.84 -2.44 -21.57
CA LYS A 247 3.17 -2.25 -22.15
C LYS A 247 4.12 -3.41 -21.82
N HIS A 248 4.01 -3.97 -20.63
CA HIS A 248 4.89 -5.03 -20.12
C HIS A 248 4.26 -6.42 -20.17
N LYS A 249 3.18 -6.59 -20.93
CA LYS A 249 2.43 -7.84 -21.01
C LYS A 249 3.31 -9.04 -21.35
N ASP A 250 4.09 -8.91 -22.42
CA ASP A 250 4.88 -10.04 -22.94
C ASP A 250 6.04 -10.39 -22.00
N ASN A 251 6.63 -9.39 -21.34
CA ASN A 251 7.65 -9.59 -20.31
C ASN A 251 7.08 -10.34 -19.10
N PHE A 252 5.87 -9.97 -18.66
CA PHE A 252 5.19 -10.69 -17.58
C PHE A 252 4.93 -12.15 -17.95
N ILE A 253 4.39 -12.40 -19.15
CA ILE A 253 4.10 -13.77 -19.63
C ILE A 253 5.39 -14.58 -19.66
N SER A 254 6.45 -14.03 -20.24
CA SER A 254 7.74 -14.69 -20.31
C SER A 254 8.34 -14.98 -18.93
N GLU A 255 8.22 -14.06 -17.97
CA GLU A 255 8.71 -14.29 -16.60
C GLU A 255 7.88 -15.39 -15.90
N VAL A 256 6.55 -15.40 -16.05
CA VAL A 256 5.69 -16.45 -15.49
C VAL A 256 6.01 -17.81 -16.10
N GLU A 257 6.16 -17.91 -17.42
CA GLU A 257 6.50 -19.16 -18.13
C GLU A 257 7.89 -19.70 -17.73
N ALA A 258 8.82 -18.82 -17.35
CA ALA A 258 10.15 -19.20 -16.89
C ALA A 258 10.19 -19.69 -15.43
N THR A 259 9.14 -19.43 -14.63
CA THR A 259 9.09 -19.88 -13.23
C THR A 259 8.80 -21.37 -13.11
N LYS A 260 9.33 -22.01 -12.06
CA LYS A 260 9.22 -23.47 -11.86
C LYS A 260 8.20 -23.87 -10.80
N ASN A 261 7.72 -22.91 -9.99
CA ASN A 261 6.80 -23.20 -8.90
C ASN A 261 5.83 -22.04 -8.60
N LYS A 262 4.76 -22.35 -7.86
CA LYS A 262 3.67 -21.41 -7.54
C LYS A 262 4.09 -20.19 -6.71
N ASN A 263 5.16 -20.30 -5.90
CA ASN A 263 5.61 -19.19 -5.07
C ASN A 263 6.38 -18.16 -5.91
N GLU A 264 7.17 -18.61 -6.87
CA GLU A 264 7.83 -17.74 -7.86
C GLU A 264 6.80 -17.00 -8.73
N ILE A 265 5.73 -17.68 -9.17
CA ILE A 265 4.63 -17.05 -9.90
C ILE A 265 4.04 -15.90 -9.08
N LYS A 266 3.77 -16.11 -7.78
CA LYS A 266 3.23 -15.04 -6.91
C LYS A 266 4.19 -13.85 -6.80
N ILE A 267 5.50 -14.08 -6.77
CA ILE A 267 6.48 -13.01 -6.73
C ILE A 267 6.44 -12.18 -8.02
N VAL A 268 6.32 -12.85 -9.18
CA VAL A 268 6.17 -12.18 -10.49
C VAL A 268 4.82 -11.44 -10.57
N GLU A 269 3.74 -12.05 -10.09
CA GLU A 269 2.42 -11.40 -9.97
C GLU A 269 2.48 -10.16 -9.08
N GLU A 270 3.09 -10.25 -7.90
CA GLU A 270 3.25 -9.09 -7.00
C GLU A 270 4.15 -8.00 -7.57
N LYS A 271 5.04 -8.34 -8.51
CA LYS A 271 5.95 -7.40 -9.18
C LYS A 271 5.21 -6.61 -10.27
N TYR A 272 4.34 -7.25 -11.06
CA TYR A 272 3.67 -6.62 -12.20
C TYR A 272 2.20 -6.23 -11.97
N LEU A 273 1.48 -6.94 -11.09
CA LEU A 273 0.04 -6.79 -10.84
C LEU A 273 -0.27 -6.01 -9.55
N TYR A 274 0.70 -5.26 -9.01
CA TYR A 274 0.51 -4.53 -7.76
C TYR A 274 -0.60 -3.49 -7.87
N GLY A 275 -1.66 -3.67 -7.07
CA GLY A 275 -2.75 -2.70 -6.95
C GLY A 275 -3.65 -2.55 -8.20
N THR A 276 -3.49 -3.38 -9.24
CA THR A 276 -4.44 -3.44 -10.36
C THR A 276 -5.78 -4.01 -9.90
N ASP A 277 -6.89 -3.43 -10.36
CA ASP A 277 -8.24 -3.94 -10.09
C ASP A 277 -8.37 -5.38 -10.62
N ARG A 278 -8.97 -6.27 -9.81
CA ARG A 278 -9.16 -7.70 -10.11
C ARG A 278 -9.88 -7.94 -11.45
N ARG A 279 -10.63 -6.95 -11.93
CA ARG A 279 -11.35 -6.99 -13.22
C ARG A 279 -10.38 -6.95 -14.42
N ASP A 280 -9.38 -6.08 -14.37
CA ASP A 280 -8.36 -5.97 -15.42
C ASP A 280 -7.41 -7.17 -15.38
N THR A 281 -7.11 -7.67 -14.17
CA THR A 281 -6.35 -8.91 -13.99
C THR A 281 -7.06 -10.11 -14.62
N LYS A 282 -8.40 -10.22 -14.51
CA LYS A 282 -9.17 -11.30 -15.16
C LYS A 282 -9.08 -11.27 -16.69
N LEU A 283 -9.15 -10.08 -17.30
CA LEU A 283 -9.04 -9.94 -18.75
C LEU A 283 -7.65 -10.35 -19.24
N PHE A 284 -6.64 -9.97 -18.46
CA PHE A 284 -5.25 -10.32 -18.69
C PHE A 284 -4.96 -11.83 -18.48
N PHE A 285 -5.48 -12.44 -17.41
CA PHE A 285 -5.40 -13.89 -17.20
C PHE A 285 -6.16 -14.69 -18.26
N ASN A 286 -7.26 -14.17 -18.81
CA ASN A 286 -7.93 -14.80 -19.95
C ASN A 286 -7.07 -14.77 -21.22
N LEU A 287 -6.26 -13.72 -21.42
CA LEU A 287 -5.28 -13.67 -22.51
C LEU A 287 -4.15 -14.68 -22.32
N ILE A 288 -3.69 -14.90 -21.08
CA ILE A 288 -2.66 -15.89 -20.74
C ILE A 288 -3.19 -17.32 -20.90
N LYS A 289 -4.39 -17.63 -20.40
CA LYS A 289 -5.03 -18.93 -20.62
C LYS A 289 -5.21 -19.26 -22.11
N ASN A 290 -5.50 -18.27 -22.93
CA ASN A 290 -5.56 -18.44 -24.38
C ASN A 290 -4.18 -18.72 -25.00
N GLN A 291 -3.09 -18.20 -24.43
CA GLN A 291 -1.73 -18.51 -24.89
C GLN A 291 -1.23 -19.87 -24.39
N GLU A 292 -1.50 -20.26 -23.15
CA GLU A 292 -1.21 -21.62 -22.64
C GLU A 292 -1.96 -22.68 -23.47
N ALA A 293 -3.23 -22.43 -23.80
CA ALA A 293 -4.01 -23.29 -24.69
C ALA A 293 -3.42 -23.34 -26.11
N ARG A 294 -2.88 -22.23 -26.62
CA ARG A 294 -2.21 -22.16 -27.93
C ARG A 294 -0.86 -22.88 -27.95
N LEU A 295 -0.06 -22.77 -26.89
CA LEU A 295 1.20 -23.50 -26.72
C LEU A 295 0.97 -25.00 -26.60
N ALA A 296 -0.06 -25.43 -25.86
CA ALA A 296 -0.46 -26.83 -25.80
C ALA A 296 -0.92 -27.35 -27.17
N LEU A 297 -1.67 -26.54 -27.93
CA LEU A 297 -2.08 -26.87 -29.30
C LEU A 297 -0.90 -26.99 -30.26
N LEU A 298 0.07 -26.06 -30.21
CA LEU A 298 1.26 -26.06 -31.05
C LEU A 298 2.18 -27.26 -30.75
N LYS A 299 2.34 -27.64 -29.47
CA LYS A 299 3.08 -28.85 -29.08
C LYS A 299 2.42 -30.11 -29.64
N LYS A 300 1.09 -30.20 -29.53
CA LYS A 300 0.33 -31.32 -30.10
C LYS A 300 0.44 -31.38 -31.64
N GLN A 301 0.37 -30.23 -32.32
CA GLN A 301 0.55 -30.16 -33.77
C GLN A 301 1.98 -30.54 -34.20
N ALA A 302 3.00 -30.12 -33.46
CA ALA A 302 4.38 -30.51 -33.72
C ALA A 302 4.60 -32.02 -33.52
N GLU A 303 4.01 -32.62 -32.49
CA GLU A 303 4.02 -34.07 -32.27
C GLU A 303 3.27 -34.84 -33.38
N GLU A 304 2.14 -34.31 -33.86
CA GLU A 304 1.40 -34.89 -34.98
C GLU A 304 2.17 -34.79 -36.30
N LEU A 305 2.81 -33.66 -36.59
CA LEU A 305 3.66 -33.46 -37.76
C LEU A 305 4.90 -34.37 -37.73
N GLN A 306 5.53 -34.52 -36.56
CA GLN A 306 6.65 -35.44 -36.39
C GLN A 306 6.23 -36.89 -36.63
N LYS A 307 5.06 -37.31 -36.11
CA LYS A 307 4.49 -38.64 -36.38
C LYS A 307 4.12 -38.84 -37.86
N GLN A 308 3.62 -37.80 -38.53
CA GLN A 308 3.34 -37.87 -39.98
C GLN A 308 4.62 -38.02 -40.78
N LYS A 309 5.67 -37.26 -40.46
CA LYS A 309 6.98 -37.36 -41.11
C LYS A 309 7.60 -38.74 -40.90
N GLU A 310 7.57 -39.27 -39.67
CA GLU A 310 8.02 -40.63 -39.37
C GLU A 310 7.21 -41.69 -40.12
N ALA A 311 5.90 -41.49 -40.26
CA ALA A 311 5.03 -42.38 -41.04
C ALA A 311 5.30 -42.29 -42.55
N GLU A 312 5.62 -41.11 -43.08
CA GLU A 312 5.99 -40.89 -44.48
C GLU A 312 7.36 -41.48 -44.80
N GLU A 313 8.37 -41.25 -43.95
CA GLU A 313 9.70 -41.87 -44.06
C GLU A 313 9.59 -43.40 -43.99
N LEU A 314 8.74 -43.94 -43.11
CA LEU A 314 8.45 -45.36 -43.06
C LEU A 314 7.75 -45.87 -44.32
N ARG A 315 6.74 -45.14 -44.85
CA ARG A 315 6.07 -45.50 -46.10
C ARG A 315 7.04 -45.49 -47.28
N ALA A 316 7.89 -44.48 -47.38
CA ALA A 316 8.92 -44.38 -48.41
C ALA A 316 9.88 -45.57 -48.34
N MET A 317 10.41 -45.87 -47.15
CA MET A 317 11.26 -47.05 -46.91
C MET A 317 10.56 -48.35 -47.29
N MET A 318 9.26 -48.52 -46.98
CA MET A 318 8.50 -49.74 -47.27
C MET A 318 8.00 -49.86 -48.72
N SER A 319 8.00 -48.75 -49.45
CA SER A 319 7.67 -48.68 -50.88
C SER A 319 8.85 -48.98 -51.79
N GLU A 320 10.09 -48.88 -51.28
CA GLU A 320 11.30 -49.21 -52.02
C GLU A 320 11.27 -50.67 -52.47
N THR A 321 11.46 -50.93 -53.76
CA THR A 321 11.48 -52.28 -54.33
C THR A 321 12.80 -52.53 -55.02
N THR A 322 13.46 -53.63 -54.67
CA THR A 322 14.59 -54.15 -55.45
C THR A 322 14.12 -54.62 -56.83
N GLU A 323 15.05 -54.76 -57.79
CA GLU A 323 14.74 -55.23 -59.15
C GLU A 323 14.08 -56.61 -59.18
N THR A 324 14.37 -57.46 -58.19
CA THR A 324 13.79 -58.81 -58.05
C THR A 324 12.53 -58.84 -57.18
N GLY A 325 12.10 -57.70 -56.62
CA GLY A 325 10.93 -57.56 -55.74
C GLY A 325 11.13 -58.08 -54.31
N GLU A 326 12.36 -58.46 -53.94
CA GLU A 326 12.73 -58.91 -52.59
C GLU A 326 12.86 -57.72 -51.60
N PRO A 327 12.74 -57.94 -50.28
CA PRO A 327 12.89 -56.85 -49.31
C PRO A 327 14.32 -56.30 -49.29
N THR A 328 14.46 -54.98 -49.17
CA THR A 328 15.76 -54.33 -49.00
C THR A 328 16.35 -54.65 -47.62
N SER A 329 17.66 -54.45 -47.46
CA SER A 329 18.34 -54.60 -46.16
C SER A 329 17.71 -53.74 -45.06
N LEU A 330 17.29 -52.51 -45.39
CA LEU A 330 16.64 -51.60 -44.45
C LEU A 330 15.24 -52.10 -44.04
N GLN A 331 14.47 -52.62 -45.00
CA GLN A 331 13.15 -53.20 -44.72
C GLN A 331 13.24 -54.46 -43.85
N MET A 332 14.22 -55.33 -44.11
CA MET A 332 14.49 -56.51 -43.28
C MET A 332 14.93 -56.12 -41.86
N LEU A 333 15.87 -55.17 -41.74
CA LEU A 333 16.33 -54.66 -40.45
C LEU A 333 15.17 -54.05 -39.65
N TRP A 334 14.33 -53.24 -40.28
CA TRP A 334 13.14 -52.67 -39.63
C TRP A 334 12.18 -53.77 -39.15
N ALA A 335 11.91 -54.79 -39.98
CA ALA A 335 11.02 -55.89 -39.62
C ALA A 335 11.54 -56.68 -38.41
N LEU A 336 12.86 -56.90 -38.35
CA LEU A 336 13.54 -57.55 -37.24
C LEU A 336 13.53 -56.69 -35.98
N GLN A 337 13.81 -55.39 -36.10
CA GLN A 337 13.73 -54.43 -35.00
C GLN A 337 12.30 -54.31 -34.46
N TYR A 338 11.29 -54.33 -35.33
CA TYR A 338 9.88 -54.34 -34.95
C TYR A 338 9.54 -55.60 -34.14
N GLN A 339 10.00 -56.78 -34.56
CA GLN A 339 9.81 -58.01 -33.78
C GLN A 339 10.52 -57.94 -32.42
N VAL A 340 11.73 -57.39 -32.36
CA VAL A 340 12.48 -57.15 -31.12
C VAL A 340 11.70 -56.18 -30.21
N SER A 341 11.11 -55.11 -30.76
CA SER A 341 10.28 -54.16 -30.01
C SER A 341 9.01 -54.81 -29.45
N LEU A 342 8.39 -55.73 -30.19
CA LEU A 342 7.24 -56.51 -29.71
C LEU A 342 7.64 -57.46 -28.57
N LYS A 343 8.82 -58.07 -28.64
CA LYS A 343 9.39 -58.86 -27.54
C LYS A 343 9.68 -57.97 -26.32
N ASN A 344 10.29 -56.80 -26.52
CA ASN A 344 10.55 -55.83 -25.45
C ASN A 344 9.26 -55.33 -24.77
N ARG A 345 8.19 -55.07 -25.53
CA ARG A 345 6.88 -54.72 -24.95
C ARG A 345 6.28 -55.86 -24.11
N LYS A 346 6.58 -57.13 -24.42
CA LYS A 346 6.18 -58.26 -23.56
C LYS A 346 6.98 -58.27 -22.26
N PHE A 347 8.27 -57.93 -22.29
CA PHE A 347 9.07 -57.77 -21.07
C PHE A 347 8.58 -56.60 -20.21
N GLU A 348 8.16 -55.48 -20.81
CA GLU A 348 7.63 -54.31 -20.08
C GLU A 348 6.22 -54.53 -19.50
N LYS A 349 5.37 -55.37 -20.11
CA LYS A 349 4.00 -55.62 -19.63
C LYS A 349 3.89 -56.59 -18.44
N ASN A 350 4.95 -57.29 -18.07
CA ASN A 350 4.98 -58.21 -16.93
C ASN A 350 5.28 -57.51 -15.58
N ASP A 351 4.95 -56.22 -15.48
CA ASP A 351 5.24 -55.33 -14.35
C ASP A 351 4.46 -55.59 -13.04
N LYS A 352 3.78 -56.74 -12.92
CA LYS A 352 3.18 -57.13 -11.63
C LYS A 352 4.32 -57.61 -10.72
N ASN A 353 4.58 -56.90 -9.64
CA ASN A 353 5.47 -57.35 -8.57
C ASN A 353 5.00 -58.73 -8.07
N THR A 354 5.70 -59.80 -8.44
CA THR A 354 5.63 -61.05 -7.68
C THR A 354 6.52 -60.86 -6.45
N GLU A 355 5.91 -60.40 -5.36
CA GLU A 355 6.56 -60.42 -4.05
C GLU A 355 6.85 -61.87 -3.64
N TYR A 356 8.03 -62.08 -3.05
CA TYR A 356 8.42 -63.37 -2.49
C TYR A 356 7.56 -63.68 -1.27
N ASN A 357 7.05 -64.90 -1.19
CA ASN A 357 6.44 -65.40 0.04
C ASN A 357 7.31 -66.56 0.56
N GLU A 358 7.57 -66.61 1.86
CA GLU A 358 8.47 -67.60 2.49
C GLU A 358 7.99 -69.07 2.36
N THR A 359 6.80 -69.26 1.80
CA THR A 359 6.16 -70.57 1.56
C THR A 359 6.23 -71.04 0.10
N ASP A 360 6.86 -70.28 -0.80
CA ASP A 360 7.02 -70.67 -2.20
C ASP A 360 7.95 -71.90 -2.34
N ASN A 361 7.53 -72.92 -3.09
CA ASN A 361 8.40 -74.06 -3.37
C ASN A 361 9.51 -73.66 -4.36
N ILE A 362 10.62 -74.42 -4.36
CA ILE A 362 11.83 -74.13 -5.15
C ILE A 362 11.53 -73.93 -6.65
N LEU A 363 10.62 -74.73 -7.23
CA LEU A 363 10.24 -74.58 -8.65
C LEU A 363 9.48 -73.26 -8.92
N SER A 364 8.58 -72.88 -8.03
CA SER A 364 7.82 -71.64 -8.12
C SER A 364 8.71 -70.40 -7.87
N MET A 365 9.71 -70.53 -7.01
CA MET A 365 10.75 -69.51 -6.82
C MET A 365 11.61 -69.33 -8.08
N ILE A 366 12.02 -70.42 -8.76
CA ILE A 366 12.80 -70.35 -10.01
C ILE A 366 12.02 -69.61 -11.12
N VAL A 367 10.72 -69.91 -11.27
CA VAL A 367 9.88 -69.24 -12.28
C VAL A 367 9.66 -67.75 -11.94
N LYS A 368 9.49 -67.40 -10.66
CA LYS A 368 9.38 -66.00 -10.21
C LYS A 368 10.71 -65.24 -10.33
N LEU A 369 11.85 -65.89 -10.07
CA LEU A 369 13.20 -65.36 -10.27
C LEU A 369 13.47 -65.09 -11.76
N GLN A 370 13.18 -66.03 -12.66
CA GLN A 370 13.30 -65.84 -14.11
C GLN A 370 12.45 -64.66 -14.62
N ASN A 371 11.26 -64.46 -14.05
CA ASN A 371 10.42 -63.31 -14.40
C ASN A 371 10.98 -61.97 -13.90
N ASN A 372 11.61 -61.95 -12.71
CA ASN A 372 12.25 -60.75 -12.16
C ASN A 372 13.60 -60.40 -12.83
N VAL A 373 14.38 -61.39 -13.30
CA VAL A 373 15.65 -61.18 -14.03
C VAL A 373 15.42 -60.43 -15.36
N ASN A 374 14.27 -60.63 -16.00
CA ASN A 374 13.91 -59.96 -17.26
C ASN A 374 13.37 -58.53 -17.07
N LYS A 375 13.19 -58.05 -15.83
CA LYS A 375 12.62 -56.73 -15.55
C LYS A 375 13.63 -55.63 -15.94
N GLY A 376 13.28 -54.80 -16.91
CA GLY A 376 14.15 -53.73 -17.41
C GLY A 376 15.22 -54.18 -18.43
N ALA A 377 15.28 -55.46 -18.77
CA ALA A 377 16.10 -55.96 -19.86
C ALA A 377 15.48 -55.59 -21.22
N ARG A 378 16.31 -55.08 -22.13
CA ARG A 378 15.92 -54.71 -23.51
C ARG A 378 16.83 -55.39 -24.50
N LEU A 379 16.24 -56.12 -25.44
CA LEU A 379 16.95 -56.65 -26.61
C LEU A 379 17.15 -55.53 -27.63
N LYS A 380 18.35 -55.43 -28.20
CA LYS A 380 18.71 -54.51 -29.29
C LYS A 380 19.50 -55.25 -30.36
N ILE A 381 19.22 -54.95 -31.62
CA ILE A 381 20.04 -55.42 -32.75
C ILE A 381 21.25 -54.49 -32.89
N THR A 382 22.45 -55.04 -32.83
CA THR A 382 23.73 -54.31 -32.87
C THR A 382 24.44 -54.44 -34.21
N TYR A 383 24.15 -55.51 -34.95
CA TYR A 383 24.64 -55.72 -36.30
C TYR A 383 23.59 -56.42 -37.16
N PHE A 384 23.53 -56.06 -38.44
CA PHE A 384 22.69 -56.72 -39.44
C PHE A 384 23.34 -56.65 -40.82
N LYS A 385 23.40 -57.79 -41.51
CA LYS A 385 23.84 -57.88 -42.90
C LYS A 385 23.03 -58.92 -43.66
N LYS A 386 22.35 -58.49 -44.72
CA LYS A 386 21.67 -59.37 -45.67
C LYS A 386 22.69 -60.04 -46.61
N PHE A 387 22.52 -61.31 -46.92
CA PHE A 387 23.37 -62.05 -47.87
C PHE A 387 22.63 -62.37 -49.17
N SER A 388 21.46 -63.00 -49.08
CA SER A 388 20.72 -63.49 -50.23
C SER A 388 19.22 -63.53 -49.91
N CYS A 389 18.39 -63.52 -50.95
CA CYS A 389 16.98 -63.87 -50.85
C CYS A 389 16.59 -64.76 -52.03
N SER A 390 15.66 -65.67 -51.77
CA SER A 390 15.02 -66.51 -52.79
C SER A 390 13.51 -66.44 -52.62
N LYS A 391 12.78 -66.50 -53.73
CA LYS A 391 11.31 -66.48 -53.69
C LYS A 391 10.82 -67.74 -52.99
N SER A 392 9.95 -67.57 -51.99
CA SER A 392 9.38 -68.70 -51.24
C SER A 392 8.19 -69.31 -52.00
N ASN A 393 7.92 -70.59 -51.75
CA ASN A 393 6.67 -71.25 -52.20
C ASN A 393 5.42 -70.74 -51.42
N LYS A 394 5.62 -70.03 -50.32
CA LYS A 394 4.60 -69.25 -49.60
C LYS A 394 4.78 -67.76 -49.94
N PRO A 395 3.78 -66.88 -49.73
CA PRO A 395 3.96 -65.44 -49.92
C PRO A 395 5.22 -64.91 -49.21
N GLY A 396 6.07 -64.20 -49.94
CA GLY A 396 7.32 -63.63 -49.44
C GLY A 396 8.60 -64.23 -50.02
N PHE A 397 9.72 -63.91 -49.39
CA PHE A 397 11.07 -64.34 -49.74
C PHE A 397 11.72 -65.01 -48.54
N ILE A 398 12.46 -66.09 -48.77
CA ILE A 398 13.37 -66.68 -47.78
C ILE A 398 14.70 -65.97 -47.95
N CYS A 399 15.19 -65.34 -46.88
CA CYS A 399 16.40 -64.55 -46.92
C CYS A 399 17.40 -65.02 -45.87
N ASP A 400 18.66 -65.10 -46.26
CA ASP A 400 19.78 -65.37 -45.38
C ASP A 400 20.40 -64.05 -44.95
N TYR A 401 20.62 -63.89 -43.64
CA TYR A 401 21.20 -62.68 -43.07
C TYR A 401 21.99 -62.99 -41.79
N ALA A 402 23.04 -62.21 -41.55
CA ALA A 402 23.76 -62.19 -40.29
C ALA A 402 23.13 -61.15 -39.37
N ILE A 403 22.93 -61.50 -38.10
CA ILE A 403 22.42 -60.59 -37.08
C ILE A 403 23.13 -60.78 -35.75
N ASP A 404 23.44 -59.66 -35.08
CA ASP A 404 23.88 -59.67 -33.68
C ASP A 404 22.82 -58.98 -32.82
N ARG A 405 22.52 -59.59 -31.66
CA ARG A 405 21.54 -59.07 -30.70
C ARG A 405 22.18 -58.98 -29.32
N LYS A 406 22.18 -57.79 -28.74
CA LYS A 406 22.62 -57.56 -27.35
C LYS A 406 21.44 -57.30 -26.44
N VAL A 407 21.52 -57.81 -25.21
CA VAL A 407 20.63 -57.46 -24.10
C VAL A 407 21.28 -56.29 -23.35
N SER A 408 20.51 -55.25 -23.04
CA SER A 408 20.92 -54.13 -22.20
C SER A 408 19.92 -53.91 -21.07
N GLY A 409 20.39 -53.68 -19.84
CA GLY A 409 19.54 -53.47 -18.65
C GLY A 409 19.07 -54.77 -17.97
N GLY A 410 18.43 -54.64 -16.80
CA GLY A 410 17.98 -55.75 -15.94
C GLY A 410 18.88 -56.00 -14.73
N ILE A 411 18.39 -56.74 -13.73
CA ILE A 411 19.19 -57.23 -12.58
C ILE A 411 20.05 -58.40 -13.07
N LEU A 412 21.07 -58.09 -13.86
CA LEU A 412 22.08 -59.03 -14.37
C LEU A 412 23.49 -58.58 -13.96
N GLU A 413 23.63 -58.11 -12.72
CA GLU A 413 24.94 -57.84 -12.09
C GLU A 413 25.50 -59.05 -11.31
N ASN A 414 24.83 -60.20 -11.34
CA ASN A 414 25.34 -61.42 -10.69
C ASN A 414 25.95 -62.36 -11.74
N ASP A 415 27.25 -62.64 -11.63
CA ASP A 415 28.03 -63.42 -12.61
C ASP A 415 27.44 -64.81 -12.90
N PHE A 416 26.70 -65.39 -11.95
CA PHE A 416 26.00 -66.67 -12.11
C PHE A 416 24.96 -66.67 -13.25
N TYR A 417 24.29 -65.53 -13.51
CA TYR A 417 23.29 -65.41 -14.58
C TYR A 417 23.88 -65.03 -15.92
N LYS A 418 25.03 -64.33 -15.93
CA LYS A 418 25.83 -64.19 -17.15
C LYS A 418 26.21 -65.56 -17.66
N THR A 419 26.65 -66.50 -16.82
CA THR A 419 27.04 -67.86 -17.26
C THR A 419 25.84 -68.69 -17.73
N LEU A 420 24.67 -68.55 -17.13
CA LEU A 420 23.46 -69.30 -17.52
C LEU A 420 22.84 -68.83 -18.85
N LEU A 421 23.03 -67.57 -19.23
CA LEU A 421 22.63 -67.02 -20.54
C LEU A 421 23.77 -66.97 -21.56
N ASN A 422 25.03 -66.93 -21.13
CA ASN A 422 26.24 -66.98 -21.96
C ASN A 422 26.77 -68.40 -22.20
N ASN A 423 25.97 -69.45 -21.97
CA ASN A 423 26.28 -70.77 -22.50
C ASN A 423 26.09 -70.86 -24.04
N SER A 424 25.98 -69.73 -24.72
CA SER A 424 26.54 -69.56 -26.07
C SER A 424 27.91 -68.90 -25.92
N GLU A 425 28.91 -69.72 -25.68
CA GLU A 425 30.32 -69.35 -25.65
C GLU A 425 30.71 -68.48 -26.85
N ASP A 426 31.48 -67.43 -26.56
CA ASP A 426 32.50 -66.78 -27.38
C ASP A 426 32.55 -67.20 -28.86
N ASN A 427 31.65 -66.61 -29.64
CA ASN A 427 31.85 -66.43 -31.07
C ASN A 427 31.42 -65.00 -31.41
N ASP A 428 32.37 -64.13 -31.71
CA ASP A 428 32.19 -62.79 -32.31
C ASP A 428 31.56 -62.84 -33.72
N TYR A 429 30.89 -63.95 -34.06
CA TYR A 429 30.25 -64.17 -35.33
C TYR A 429 28.76 -63.87 -35.18
N ALA A 430 28.29 -62.86 -35.91
CA ALA A 430 26.86 -62.60 -36.06
C ALA A 430 26.15 -63.88 -36.52
N ASP A 431 25.07 -64.28 -35.83
CA ASP A 431 24.30 -65.46 -36.16
C ASP A 431 23.78 -65.37 -37.59
N ILE A 432 24.15 -66.33 -38.44
CA ILE A 432 23.56 -66.46 -39.77
C ILE A 432 22.19 -67.13 -39.57
N GLU A 433 21.14 -66.36 -39.83
CA GLU A 433 19.77 -66.82 -39.75
C GLU A 433 19.15 -66.85 -41.15
N THR A 434 18.35 -67.89 -41.39
CA THR A 434 17.47 -67.99 -42.56
C THR A 434 16.05 -67.74 -42.10
N SER A 435 15.35 -66.79 -42.72
CA SER A 435 13.95 -66.53 -42.36
C SER A 435 13.11 -66.05 -43.53
N ARG A 436 11.81 -66.29 -43.46
CA ARG A 436 10.85 -65.83 -44.44
C ARG A 436 10.33 -64.45 -44.07
N PHE A 437 10.46 -63.51 -45.01
CA PHE A 437 9.90 -62.16 -44.94
C PHE A 437 8.77 -62.04 -45.95
N SER A 438 7.63 -61.52 -45.51
CA SER A 438 6.48 -61.27 -46.38
C SER A 438 5.94 -59.87 -46.16
N LYS A 439 5.46 -59.26 -47.24
CA LYS A 439 4.69 -58.02 -47.15
C LYS A 439 3.30 -58.34 -46.59
N VAL A 440 2.88 -57.62 -45.54
CA VAL A 440 1.56 -57.74 -44.91
C VAL A 440 0.96 -56.35 -44.86
N GLY A 441 -0.01 -56.09 -45.74
CA GLY A 441 -0.38 -54.71 -46.09
C GLY A 441 0.77 -54.04 -46.84
N ASP A 442 1.10 -52.80 -46.45
CA ASP A 442 2.20 -52.05 -47.08
C ASP A 442 3.58 -52.27 -46.44
N ILE A 443 3.69 -53.15 -45.44
CA ILE A 443 4.90 -53.27 -44.60
C ILE A 443 5.49 -54.68 -44.69
N TRP A 444 6.82 -54.79 -44.78
CA TRP A 444 7.54 -56.06 -44.69
C TRP A 444 7.60 -56.57 -43.25
N LYS A 445 7.28 -57.85 -43.05
CA LYS A 445 7.32 -58.51 -41.75
C LYS A 445 8.11 -59.81 -41.81
N LEU A 446 8.81 -60.11 -40.73
CA LEU A 446 9.29 -61.46 -40.46
C LEU A 446 8.08 -62.34 -40.13
N VAL A 447 7.87 -63.41 -40.90
CA VAL A 447 6.70 -64.28 -40.77
C VAL A 447 7.03 -65.69 -40.34
N GLU A 448 8.26 -66.16 -40.55
CA GLU A 448 8.68 -67.53 -40.20
C GLU A 448 10.21 -67.55 -40.04
N LYS A 449 10.73 -68.10 -38.93
CA LYS A 449 12.16 -68.45 -38.79
C LYS A 449 12.30 -69.91 -39.19
N LEU A 450 13.23 -70.23 -40.08
CA LEU A 450 13.40 -71.58 -40.66
C LEU A 450 14.51 -72.37 -39.97
#